data_AF-A0A382ESD8-F1
#
_entry.id   AF-A0A382ESD8-F1
#
_cell.length_a   1.000
_cell.length_b   1.000
_cell.length_c   1.000
_cell.angle_alpha   90.00
_cell.angle_beta   90.00
_cell.angle_gamma   90.00
#
_symmetry.space_group_name_H-M   'P 1'
#
loop_
_entity.id
_entity.type
_entity.pdbx_description
1 polymer ?
#
loop_
_entity_poly.entity_id
_entity_poly.type
_entity_poly.pdbx_seq_one_letter_code
_entity_poly.pdbx_strand_id
1 'polypeptide(L)'
;MAVRSEIDPIRQVLIHTPGPEHNYTLPKNTTEWIADESGQLIHNPDYLLFDDIISPGGMAAEHNELENVLNAFTGQGHTYQFSDILVDTLQTIEQRQELFHACNTLDQKLYGTESSVDTEEILDLEAADFAAVLLSGRMIKPVLQTVFKWPLPNLIFTRDIAVALNNALVLTWGRWPARQREMLLMQHVAHHHPLFSSFTQFDFHKI
;
A
#
# COMPACT_ATOMS: atom_id res chain seq x y z
N MET A 1 -1.48 6.56 22.32
CA MET A 1 -2.82 6.02 21.99
C MET A 1 -2.81 4.53 22.24
N ALA A 2 -3.92 3.86 22.59
CA ALA A 2 -3.86 2.41 22.83
C ALA A 2 -5.09 1.63 22.37
N VAL A 3 -4.86 0.46 21.76
CA VAL A 3 -5.89 -0.52 21.38
C VAL A 3 -5.84 -1.68 22.37
N ARG A 4 -6.87 -1.84 23.20
CA ARG A 4 -6.87 -2.81 24.33
C ARG A 4 -7.95 -3.89 24.22
N SER A 5 -8.80 -3.80 23.22
CA SER A 5 -10.00 -4.60 23.05
C SER A 5 -10.39 -4.60 21.58
N GLU A 6 -10.97 -5.70 21.12
CA GLU A 6 -11.55 -5.88 19.78
C GLU A 6 -13.04 -5.48 19.72
N ILE A 7 -13.65 -5.19 20.88
CA ILE A 7 -15.10 -4.94 20.99
C ILE A 7 -15.45 -3.59 21.62
N ASP A 8 -14.47 -2.89 22.18
CA ASP A 8 -14.70 -1.56 22.76
C ASP A 8 -15.01 -0.55 21.64
N PRO A 9 -15.75 0.53 21.93
CA PRO A 9 -16.04 1.56 20.94
C PRO A 9 -14.77 2.08 20.25
N ILE A 10 -14.78 2.04 18.91
CA ILE A 10 -13.68 2.54 18.09
C ILE A 10 -13.60 4.06 18.18
N ARG A 11 -12.39 4.58 18.37
CA ARG A 11 -12.14 6.04 18.48
C ARG A 11 -11.36 6.59 17.30
N GLN A 12 -10.51 5.76 16.69
CA GLN A 12 -9.74 6.09 15.51
C GLN A 12 -9.56 4.83 14.67
N VAL A 13 -9.48 5.01 13.35
CA VAL A 13 -9.28 3.92 12.40
C VAL A 13 -8.46 4.40 11.21
N LEU A 14 -7.61 3.53 10.67
CA LEU A 14 -6.86 3.74 9.44
C LEU A 14 -7.43 2.84 8.35
N ILE A 15 -7.89 3.45 7.27
CA ILE A 15 -8.46 2.79 6.10
C ILE A 15 -7.71 3.24 4.84
N HIS A 16 -7.95 2.57 3.71
CA HIS A 16 -7.43 2.97 2.42
C HIS A 16 -8.52 2.82 1.36
N THR A 17 -9.06 3.94 0.91
CA THR A 17 -10.03 3.94 -0.18
C THR A 17 -9.34 3.45 -1.46
N PRO A 18 -9.94 2.48 -2.18
CA PRO A 18 -9.40 1.95 -3.42
C PRO A 18 -9.12 3.04 -4.44
N GLY A 19 -7.90 3.06 -4.98
CA GLY A 19 -7.44 4.09 -5.90
C GLY A 19 -7.13 3.60 -7.32
N PRO A 20 -6.39 4.41 -8.09
CA PRO A 20 -5.99 4.09 -9.46
C PRO A 20 -5.19 2.80 -9.62
N GLU A 21 -4.58 2.28 -8.56
CA GLU A 21 -3.87 0.99 -8.54
C GLU A 21 -4.72 -0.18 -9.05
N HIS A 22 -6.04 -0.14 -8.84
CA HIS A 22 -6.94 -1.18 -9.33
C HIS A 22 -7.13 -1.14 -10.85
N ASN A 23 -6.92 0.00 -11.52
CA ASN A 23 -6.95 0.08 -13.00
C ASN A 23 -5.81 -0.71 -13.65
N TYR A 24 -4.76 -1.03 -12.89
CA TYR A 24 -3.56 -1.70 -13.38
C TYR A 24 -3.42 -3.14 -12.90
N THR A 25 -4.44 -3.65 -12.21
CA THR A 25 -4.57 -5.08 -11.92
C THR A 25 -5.16 -5.75 -13.16
N LEU A 26 -4.47 -6.76 -13.70
CA LEU A 26 -4.83 -7.43 -14.94
C LEU A 26 -5.47 -8.80 -14.67
N PRO A 27 -6.27 -9.37 -15.58
CA PRO A 27 -6.86 -10.70 -15.38
C PRO A 27 -5.85 -11.80 -15.05
N LYS A 28 -4.63 -11.72 -15.60
CA LYS A 28 -3.56 -12.68 -15.27
C LYS A 28 -3.08 -12.60 -13.83
N ASN A 29 -3.38 -11.50 -13.13
CA ASN A 29 -2.99 -11.29 -11.73
C ASN A 29 -3.96 -11.91 -10.73
N THR A 30 -5.13 -12.39 -11.17
CA THR A 30 -6.17 -12.95 -10.29
C THR A 30 -6.16 -14.48 -10.25
N THR A 31 -5.32 -15.11 -11.08
CA THR A 31 -5.21 -16.57 -11.16
C THR A 31 -4.00 -17.05 -10.36
N GLU A 32 -4.22 -17.78 -9.27
CA GLU A 32 -3.12 -18.28 -8.41
C GLU A 32 -2.29 -19.39 -9.09
N TRP A 33 -2.92 -20.27 -9.87
CA TRP A 33 -2.28 -21.44 -10.46
C TRP A 33 -2.36 -21.41 -11.98
N ILE A 34 -1.21 -21.55 -12.64
CA ILE A 34 -1.10 -21.58 -14.10
C ILE A 34 -0.39 -22.86 -14.55
N ALA A 35 -0.65 -23.28 -15.78
CA ALA A 35 0.08 -24.38 -16.39
C ALA A 35 1.44 -23.89 -16.93
N ASP A 36 2.51 -24.64 -16.67
CA ASP A 36 3.79 -24.44 -17.35
C ASP A 36 3.77 -25.03 -18.77
N GLU A 37 4.90 -24.95 -19.48
CA GLU A 37 5.03 -25.47 -20.86
C GLU A 37 4.75 -26.98 -20.97
N SER A 38 4.88 -27.73 -19.88
CA SER A 38 4.59 -29.17 -19.81
C SER A 38 3.14 -29.49 -19.42
N GLY A 39 2.35 -28.47 -19.08
CA GLY A 39 0.99 -28.63 -18.57
C GLY A 39 0.92 -28.87 -17.06
N GLN A 40 2.05 -28.82 -16.34
CA GLN A 40 2.07 -28.96 -14.89
C GLN A 40 1.59 -27.67 -14.23
N LEU A 41 0.72 -27.79 -13.22
CA LEU A 41 0.30 -26.64 -12.43
C LEU A 41 1.44 -26.13 -11.56
N ILE A 42 1.77 -24.85 -11.73
CA ILE A 42 2.73 -24.10 -10.94
C ILE A 42 2.05 -22.86 -10.35
N HIS A 43 2.60 -22.36 -9.25
CA HIS A 43 2.13 -21.09 -8.69
C HIS A 43 2.47 -19.94 -9.64
N ASN A 44 1.50 -19.09 -9.92
CA ASN A 44 1.65 -17.94 -10.80
C ASN A 44 2.55 -16.88 -10.15
N PRO A 45 3.70 -16.52 -10.75
CA PRO A 45 4.59 -15.50 -10.20
C PRO A 45 4.01 -14.08 -10.27
N ASP A 46 2.94 -13.89 -11.06
CA ASP A 46 2.26 -12.62 -11.24
C ASP A 46 0.94 -12.55 -10.44
N TYR A 47 0.63 -13.54 -9.59
CA TYR A 47 -0.59 -13.51 -8.75
C TYR A 47 -0.50 -12.42 -7.67
N LEU A 48 -1.52 -11.56 -7.61
CA LEU A 48 -1.57 -10.41 -6.70
C LEU A 48 -2.52 -10.58 -5.52
N LEU A 49 -2.94 -11.81 -5.20
CA LEU A 49 -3.79 -12.12 -4.05
C LEU A 49 -5.16 -11.42 -4.08
N PHE A 50 -5.66 -11.16 -5.28
CA PHE A 50 -6.95 -10.51 -5.49
C PHE A 50 -7.79 -11.37 -6.43
N ASP A 51 -8.99 -11.75 -5.98
CA ASP A 51 -9.75 -12.84 -6.60
C ASP A 51 -10.28 -12.51 -8.01
N ASP A 52 -10.62 -11.24 -8.27
CA ASP A 52 -11.19 -10.84 -9.55
C ASP A 52 -10.93 -9.36 -9.88
N ILE A 53 -11.13 -8.99 -11.14
CA ILE A 53 -11.13 -7.61 -11.59
C ILE A 53 -12.43 -6.94 -11.19
N ILE A 54 -12.27 -5.78 -10.57
CA ILE A 54 -13.37 -4.98 -10.02
C ILE A 54 -13.55 -3.70 -10.83
N SER A 55 -14.67 -3.01 -10.60
CA SER A 55 -14.83 -1.61 -11.03
C SER A 55 -14.21 -0.69 -9.97
N PRO A 56 -13.10 0.04 -10.25
CA PRO A 56 -12.45 0.86 -9.23
C PRO A 56 -13.37 1.98 -8.71
N GLY A 57 -14.15 2.62 -9.60
CA GLY A 57 -15.11 3.64 -9.21
C GLY A 57 -16.27 3.10 -8.35
N GLY A 58 -16.75 1.89 -8.66
CA GLY A 58 -17.77 1.21 -7.85
C GLY A 58 -17.24 0.86 -6.46
N MET A 59 -16.05 0.24 -6.39
CA MET A 59 -15.46 -0.15 -5.10
C MET A 59 -15.08 1.07 -4.26
N ALA A 60 -14.59 2.15 -4.86
CA ALA A 60 -14.33 3.40 -4.16
C ALA A 60 -15.62 4.02 -3.59
N ALA A 61 -16.73 4.01 -4.36
CA ALA A 61 -18.01 4.51 -3.89
C ALA A 61 -18.53 3.70 -2.68
N GLU A 62 -18.47 2.37 -2.75
CA GLU A 62 -18.86 1.50 -1.63
C GLU A 62 -17.95 1.70 -0.40
N HIS A 63 -16.64 1.87 -0.61
CA HIS A 63 -15.70 2.14 0.47
C HIS A 63 -15.92 3.52 1.12
N ASN A 64 -16.32 4.53 0.34
CA ASN A 64 -16.69 5.84 0.88
C ASN A 64 -17.95 5.74 1.77
N GLU A 65 -18.90 4.84 1.46
CA GLU A 65 -20.03 4.58 2.36
C GLU A 65 -19.57 3.92 3.67
N LEU A 66 -18.61 2.99 3.62
CA LEU A 66 -17.99 2.43 4.83
C LEU A 66 -17.32 3.53 5.66
N GLU A 67 -16.56 4.42 5.01
CA GLU A 67 -15.92 5.57 5.68
C GLU A 67 -16.96 6.49 6.35
N ASN A 68 -18.09 6.76 5.70
CA ASN A 68 -19.18 7.55 6.29
C ASN A 68 -19.71 6.90 7.58
N VAL A 69 -19.88 5.57 7.58
CA VAL A 69 -20.29 4.82 8.78
C VAL A 69 -19.23 4.94 9.87
N LEU A 70 -17.95 4.71 9.54
CA LEU A 70 -16.85 4.82 10.51
C LEU A 70 -16.75 6.22 11.13
N ASN A 71 -16.87 7.26 10.30
CA ASN A 71 -16.87 8.66 10.74
C ASN A 71 -18.00 8.96 11.75
N ALA A 72 -19.16 8.32 11.63
CA ALA A 72 -20.24 8.46 12.60
C ALA A 72 -19.89 7.91 13.99
N PHE A 73 -18.97 6.94 14.08
CA PHE A 73 -18.50 6.36 15.34
C PHE A 73 -17.21 6.99 15.87
N THR A 74 -16.23 7.29 15.00
CA THR A 74 -14.95 7.88 15.39
C THR A 74 -15.04 9.39 15.63
N GLY A 75 -16.04 10.05 15.05
CA GLY A 75 -16.11 11.50 14.94
C GLY A 75 -15.21 12.05 13.84
N GLN A 76 -15.37 13.35 13.55
CA GLN A 76 -14.61 14.04 12.50
C GLN A 76 -13.10 14.06 12.81
N GLY A 77 -12.29 13.76 11.79
CA GLY A 77 -10.83 13.82 11.88
C GLY A 77 -10.17 12.59 12.52
N HIS A 78 -10.90 11.49 12.68
CA HIS A 78 -10.43 10.28 13.35
C HIS A 78 -10.56 9.00 12.51
N THR A 79 -11.20 9.08 11.35
CA THR A 79 -11.04 8.08 10.28
C THR A 79 -9.98 8.62 9.33
N TYR A 80 -8.85 7.93 9.25
CA TYR A 80 -7.70 8.35 8.48
C TYR A 80 -7.59 7.54 7.20
N GLN A 81 -7.28 8.20 6.09
CA GLN A 81 -6.89 7.56 4.84
C GLN A 81 -5.39 7.33 4.82
N PHE A 82 -4.97 6.11 4.47
CA PHE A 82 -3.56 5.77 4.33
C PHE A 82 -2.87 6.62 3.27
N SER A 83 -3.54 6.89 2.14
CA SER A 83 -3.03 7.77 1.09
C SER A 83 -2.66 9.15 1.61
N ASP A 84 -3.51 9.73 2.44
CA ASP A 84 -3.34 11.11 2.94
C ASP A 84 -2.16 11.15 3.92
N ILE A 85 -2.11 10.19 4.84
CA ILE A 85 -1.00 10.03 5.77
C ILE A 85 0.32 9.76 5.03
N LEU A 86 0.30 8.96 3.96
CA LEU A 86 1.47 8.73 3.14
C LEU A 86 1.93 10.05 2.51
N VAL A 87 1.04 10.83 1.90
CA VAL A 87 1.36 12.15 1.34
C VAL A 87 1.98 13.08 2.40
N ASP A 88 1.45 13.11 3.61
CA ASP A 88 1.98 13.91 4.72
C ASP A 88 3.43 13.55 5.08
N THR A 89 3.88 12.32 4.78
CA THR A 89 5.26 11.87 5.01
C THR A 89 6.21 12.12 3.83
N LEU A 90 5.73 12.64 2.71
CA LEU A 90 6.49 12.75 1.45
C LEU A 90 6.86 14.20 1.09
N GLN A 91 6.91 15.08 2.09
CA GLN A 91 7.05 16.52 1.87
C GLN A 91 8.48 16.92 1.49
N THR A 92 9.50 16.16 1.92
CA THR A 92 10.90 16.43 1.56
C THR A 92 11.43 15.49 0.49
N ILE A 93 12.42 15.95 -0.26
CA ILE A 93 13.08 15.15 -1.31
C ILE A 93 13.79 13.93 -0.72
N GLU A 94 14.36 14.06 0.49
CA GLU A 94 15.05 12.98 1.18
C GLU A 94 14.09 11.84 1.54
N GLN A 95 12.88 12.17 2.01
CA GLN A 95 11.84 11.18 2.31
C GLN A 95 11.40 10.43 1.04
N ARG A 96 11.19 11.17 -0.06
CA ARG A 96 10.86 10.58 -1.37
C ARG A 96 11.99 9.68 -1.87
N GLN A 97 13.24 10.12 -1.77
CA GLN A 97 14.42 9.36 -2.17
C GLN A 97 14.57 8.06 -1.39
N GLU A 98 14.49 8.13 -0.05
CA GLU A 98 14.61 6.96 0.81
C GLU A 98 13.54 5.91 0.47
N LEU A 99 12.28 6.33 0.40
CA LEU A 99 11.17 5.42 0.15
C LEU A 99 11.19 4.85 -1.26
N PHE A 100 11.47 5.69 -2.28
CA PHE A 100 11.59 5.22 -3.66
C PHE A 100 12.72 4.21 -3.80
N HIS A 101 13.88 4.48 -3.22
CA HIS A 101 15.02 3.59 -3.27
C HIS A 101 14.71 2.23 -2.63
N ALA A 102 14.06 2.23 -1.46
CA ALA A 102 13.62 1.00 -0.80
C ALA A 102 12.63 0.21 -1.67
N CYS A 103 11.63 0.87 -2.25
CA CYS A 103 10.64 0.24 -3.13
C CYS A 103 11.28 -0.32 -4.42
N ASN A 104 12.17 0.44 -5.06
CA ASN A 104 12.84 0.01 -6.29
C ASN A 104 13.79 -1.16 -6.04
N THR A 105 14.54 -1.13 -4.94
CA THR A 105 15.41 -2.23 -4.52
C THR A 105 14.60 -3.51 -4.27
N LEU A 106 13.44 -3.38 -3.63
CA LEU A 106 12.53 -4.49 -3.40
C LEU A 106 11.98 -5.04 -4.74
N ASP A 107 11.49 -4.19 -5.63
CA ASP A 107 10.91 -4.60 -6.92
C ASP A 107 11.97 -5.31 -7.81
N GLN A 108 13.20 -4.78 -7.85
CA GLN A 108 14.33 -5.41 -8.54
C GLN A 108 14.65 -6.78 -7.94
N LYS A 109 14.70 -6.91 -6.60
CA LYS A 109 14.98 -8.18 -5.93
C LYS A 109 13.89 -9.23 -6.18
N LEU A 110 12.62 -8.83 -6.17
CA LEU A 110 11.50 -9.76 -6.30
C LEU A 110 11.23 -10.15 -7.76
N TYR A 111 11.43 -9.23 -8.69
CA TYR A 111 10.94 -9.39 -10.05
C TYR A 111 11.98 -9.12 -11.14
N GLY A 112 13.21 -8.74 -10.79
CA GLY A 112 14.25 -8.41 -11.76
C GLY A 112 13.90 -7.21 -12.65
N THR A 113 12.97 -6.36 -12.19
CA THR A 113 12.51 -5.19 -12.94
C THR A 113 13.41 -4.01 -12.62
N GLU A 114 13.89 -3.32 -13.64
CA GLU A 114 14.53 -2.00 -13.51
C GLU A 114 13.50 -0.95 -13.95
N SER A 115 13.31 0.10 -13.15
CA SER A 115 12.47 1.23 -13.55
C SER A 115 13.03 1.82 -14.84
N SER A 116 12.23 1.81 -15.91
CA SER A 116 12.59 2.45 -17.18
C SER A 116 12.46 3.98 -17.13
N VAL A 117 11.97 4.51 -16.00
CA VAL A 117 11.70 5.92 -15.79
C VAL A 117 12.87 6.55 -15.05
N ASP A 118 13.21 7.78 -15.45
CA ASP A 118 14.21 8.58 -14.76
C ASP A 118 13.80 8.82 -13.30
N THR A 119 14.70 8.48 -12.38
CA THR A 119 14.46 8.66 -10.95
C THR A 119 14.29 10.14 -10.60
N GLU A 120 14.99 11.05 -11.28
CA GLU A 120 14.85 12.48 -11.05
C GLU A 120 13.43 12.97 -11.41
N GLU A 121 12.86 12.47 -12.52
CA GLU A 121 11.50 12.82 -12.94
C GLU A 121 10.44 12.37 -11.93
N ILE A 122 10.63 11.20 -11.29
CA ILE A 122 9.70 10.68 -10.27
C ILE A 122 9.82 11.51 -8.99
N LEU A 123 11.04 11.84 -8.57
CA LEU A 123 11.29 12.55 -7.32
C LEU A 123 10.85 14.03 -7.34
N ASP A 124 10.76 14.61 -8.53
CA ASP A 124 10.25 15.97 -8.78
C ASP A 124 8.72 16.04 -8.85
N LEU A 125 8.02 14.91 -8.76
CA LEU A 125 6.56 14.91 -8.66
C LEU A 125 6.09 15.56 -7.35
N GLU A 126 4.91 16.18 -7.42
CA GLU A 126 4.16 16.59 -6.24
C GLU A 126 3.88 15.38 -5.34
N ALA A 127 3.82 15.58 -4.02
CA ALA A 127 3.72 14.48 -3.05
C ALA A 127 2.53 13.53 -3.32
N ALA A 128 1.39 14.08 -3.76
CA ALA A 128 0.21 13.30 -4.13
C ALA A 128 0.44 12.43 -5.37
N ASP A 129 1.07 12.97 -6.41
CA ASP A 129 1.39 12.22 -7.63
C ASP A 129 2.46 11.16 -7.36
N PHE A 130 3.47 11.49 -6.56
CA PHE A 130 4.49 10.54 -6.11
C PHE A 130 3.86 9.38 -5.31
N ALA A 131 2.96 9.68 -4.37
CA ALA A 131 2.22 8.66 -3.64
C ALA A 131 1.39 7.78 -4.60
N ALA A 132 0.69 8.38 -5.57
CA ALA A 132 -0.07 7.63 -6.57
C ALA A 132 0.83 6.70 -7.41
N VAL A 133 2.07 7.10 -7.72
CA VAL A 133 3.07 6.24 -8.39
C VAL A 133 3.47 5.06 -7.49
N LEU A 134 3.72 5.28 -6.19
CA LEU A 134 4.05 4.20 -5.25
C LEU A 134 2.94 3.15 -5.13
N LEU A 135 1.69 3.61 -5.13
CA LEU A 135 0.50 2.75 -5.02
C LEU A 135 0.21 2.00 -6.32
N SER A 136 0.16 2.72 -7.44
CA SER A 136 -0.24 2.15 -8.74
C SER A 136 0.89 1.47 -9.51
N GLY A 137 2.14 1.83 -9.22
CA GLY A 137 3.31 1.44 -10.01
C GLY A 137 3.36 2.07 -11.39
N ARG A 138 2.57 3.11 -11.65
CA ARG A 138 2.44 3.75 -12.95
C ARG A 138 2.61 5.25 -12.85
N MET A 139 3.23 5.84 -13.87
CA MET A 139 3.34 7.28 -14.06
C MET A 139 2.75 7.65 -15.43
N ILE A 140 2.03 8.77 -15.51
CA ILE A 140 1.42 9.25 -16.77
C ILE A 140 2.02 10.60 -17.14
N LYS A 141 3.01 10.60 -18.04
CA LYS A 141 3.59 11.81 -18.65
C LYS A 141 4.26 11.47 -20.00
N PRO A 142 3.79 11.98 -21.16
CA PRO A 142 2.41 12.04 -21.66
C PRO A 142 1.82 10.66 -22.01
N VAL A 143 2.64 9.61 -21.95
CA VAL A 143 2.25 8.21 -22.13
C VAL A 143 2.31 7.48 -20.78
N LEU A 144 1.65 6.33 -20.70
CA LEU A 144 1.73 5.46 -19.52
C LEU A 144 3.11 4.82 -19.44
N GLN A 145 3.79 5.01 -18.31
CA GLN A 145 5.08 4.39 -18.00
C GLN A 145 4.95 3.46 -16.80
N THR A 146 5.71 2.36 -16.83
CA THR A 146 5.78 1.39 -15.74
C THR A 146 6.96 1.73 -14.84
N VAL A 147 6.68 2.01 -13.56
CA VAL A 147 7.70 2.33 -12.55
C VAL A 147 8.01 1.10 -11.70
N PHE A 148 6.97 0.40 -11.25
CA PHE A 148 7.08 -0.87 -10.54
C PHE A 148 6.31 -1.95 -11.30
N LYS A 149 6.73 -3.22 -11.20
CA LYS A 149 6.09 -4.30 -11.95
C LYS A 149 4.57 -4.36 -11.69
N TRP A 150 4.17 -4.36 -10.42
CA TRP A 150 2.77 -4.54 -10.00
C TRP A 150 2.20 -3.39 -9.16
N PRO A 151 0.88 -3.12 -9.26
CA PRO A 151 0.15 -2.22 -8.34
C PRO A 151 -0.05 -2.86 -6.95
N LEU A 152 -0.59 -2.10 -5.99
CA LEU A 152 -0.88 -2.54 -4.62
C LEU A 152 -2.40 -2.68 -4.34
N PRO A 153 -3.11 -3.63 -4.97
CA PRO A 153 -4.56 -3.77 -4.79
C PRO A 153 -4.96 -4.21 -3.38
N ASN A 154 -4.06 -4.78 -2.57
CA ASN A 154 -4.38 -5.29 -1.23
C ASN A 154 -4.25 -4.24 -0.14
N LEU A 155 -3.84 -3.00 -0.45
CA LEU A 155 -3.72 -1.94 0.54
C LEU A 155 -5.07 -1.55 1.15
N ILE A 156 -6.18 -1.85 0.45
CA ILE A 156 -7.56 -1.76 0.98
C ILE A 156 -7.73 -2.59 2.27
N PHE A 157 -6.89 -3.61 2.48
CA PHE A 157 -6.83 -4.42 3.69
C PHE A 157 -5.73 -3.90 4.65
N THR A 158 -5.93 -2.68 5.17
CA THR A 158 -4.99 -2.00 6.09
C THR A 158 -4.69 -2.76 7.39
N ARG A 159 -5.52 -3.74 7.75
CA ARG A 159 -5.28 -4.65 8.89
C ARG A 159 -3.98 -5.44 8.77
N ASP A 160 -3.54 -5.72 7.55
CA ASP A 160 -2.44 -6.66 7.33
C ASP A 160 -1.07 -5.98 7.26
N ILE A 161 -1.00 -4.65 7.13
CA ILE A 161 0.26 -3.89 7.05
C ILE A 161 0.80 -3.47 8.42
N ALA A 162 -0.08 -3.35 9.43
CA ALA A 162 0.31 -3.11 10.81
C ALA A 162 -0.80 -3.53 11.79
N VAL A 163 -0.40 -3.89 13.01
CA VAL A 163 -1.33 -4.22 14.11
C VAL A 163 -1.04 -3.32 15.30
N ALA A 164 -2.05 -2.59 15.77
CA ALA A 164 -1.97 -1.85 17.03
C ALA A 164 -2.36 -2.76 18.21
N LEU A 165 -1.42 -3.01 19.13
CA LEU A 165 -1.65 -3.82 20.33
C LEU A 165 -1.21 -3.04 21.57
N ASN A 166 -2.15 -2.69 22.43
CA ASN A 166 -1.93 -1.71 23.49
C ASN A 166 -1.30 -0.43 22.92
N ASN A 167 -0.16 0.01 23.46
CA ASN A 167 0.61 1.15 22.96
C ASN A 167 1.75 0.72 22.01
N ALA A 168 1.68 -0.50 21.46
CA ALA A 168 2.63 -1.01 20.48
C ALA A 168 2.02 -0.96 19.07
N LEU A 169 2.83 -0.57 18.09
CA LEU A 169 2.52 -0.72 16.67
C LEU A 169 3.45 -1.81 16.12
N VAL A 170 2.85 -2.92 15.76
CA VAL A 170 3.53 -4.07 15.17
C VAL A 170 3.51 -3.91 13.66
N LEU A 171 4.65 -3.61 13.06
CA LEU A 171 4.83 -3.54 11.61
C LEU A 171 5.04 -4.96 11.11
N THR A 172 4.12 -5.41 10.26
CA THR A 172 4.07 -6.80 9.78
C THR A 172 4.96 -6.98 8.55
N TRP A 173 5.12 -8.24 8.09
CA TRP A 173 5.77 -8.53 6.82
C TRP A 173 5.00 -9.57 6.02
N GLY A 174 4.64 -9.23 4.78
CA GLY A 174 3.90 -10.11 3.90
C GLY A 174 4.71 -11.33 3.47
N ARG A 175 4.11 -12.53 3.62
CA ARG A 175 4.70 -13.77 3.09
C ARG A 175 4.88 -13.72 1.58
N TRP A 176 3.90 -13.19 0.88
CA TRP A 176 3.86 -13.14 -0.58
C TRP A 176 4.47 -11.83 -1.12
N PRO A 177 5.30 -11.90 -2.17
CA PRO A 177 5.93 -10.73 -2.81
C PRO A 177 4.97 -9.58 -3.12
N ALA A 178 3.74 -9.90 -3.56
CA ALA A 178 2.71 -8.94 -3.95
C ALA A 178 2.38 -7.89 -2.88
N ARG A 179 2.62 -8.20 -1.60
CA ARG A 179 2.28 -7.31 -0.49
C ARG A 179 3.45 -6.53 0.08
N GLN A 180 4.69 -6.98 -0.15
CA GLN A 180 5.85 -6.49 0.60
C GLN A 180 6.11 -4.98 0.44
N ARG A 181 5.73 -4.39 -0.71
CA ARG A 181 5.82 -2.94 -0.89
C ARG A 181 4.83 -2.19 0.01
N GLU A 182 3.62 -2.70 0.25
CA GLU A 182 2.64 -2.12 1.20
C GLU A 182 3.25 -2.02 2.60
N MET A 183 3.99 -3.04 3.04
CA MET A 183 4.67 -3.02 4.34
C MET A 183 5.80 -1.99 4.39
N LEU A 184 6.57 -1.80 3.32
CA LEU A 184 7.56 -0.71 3.26
C LEU A 184 6.90 0.68 3.38
N LEU A 185 5.78 0.89 2.70
CA LEU A 185 5.02 2.15 2.81
C LEU A 185 4.54 2.37 4.25
N MET A 186 4.00 1.34 4.90
CA MET A 186 3.55 1.44 6.30
C MET A 186 4.70 1.65 7.28
N GLN A 187 5.85 1.01 7.07
CA GLN A 187 7.06 1.25 7.86
C GLN A 187 7.49 2.71 7.76
N HIS A 188 7.56 3.26 6.55
CA HIS A 188 7.88 4.67 6.33
C HIS A 188 6.88 5.60 7.04
N VAL A 189 5.58 5.36 6.82
CA VAL A 189 4.50 6.11 7.47
C VAL A 189 4.63 6.07 9.00
N ALA A 190 4.89 4.90 9.59
CA ALA A 190 5.04 4.76 11.03
C ALA A 190 6.25 5.53 11.58
N HIS A 191 7.38 5.55 10.86
CA HIS A 191 8.58 6.25 11.32
C HIS A 191 8.47 7.78 11.21
N HIS A 192 7.77 8.29 10.20
CA HIS A 192 7.77 9.73 9.90
C HIS A 192 6.48 10.47 10.30
N HIS A 193 5.34 9.80 10.34
CA HIS A 193 4.06 10.48 10.59
C HIS A 193 3.79 10.70 12.09
N PRO A 194 3.44 11.93 12.54
CA PRO A 194 3.21 12.23 13.96
C PRO A 194 2.13 11.36 14.63
N LEU A 195 1.15 10.85 13.87
CA LEU A 195 0.10 9.95 14.39
C LEU A 195 0.66 8.73 15.13
N PHE A 196 1.80 8.20 14.67
CA PHE A 196 2.40 6.99 15.22
C PHE A 196 3.53 7.25 16.23
N SER A 197 3.89 8.52 16.47
CA SER A 197 5.01 8.92 17.34
C SER A 197 4.88 8.44 18.80
N SER A 198 3.65 8.22 19.28
CA SER A 198 3.40 7.76 20.65
C SER A 198 3.46 6.23 20.82
N PHE A 199 3.51 5.47 19.73
CA PHE A 199 3.55 4.02 19.76
C PHE A 199 4.98 3.49 19.89
N THR A 200 5.16 2.42 20.66
CA THR A 200 6.37 1.60 20.59
C THR A 200 6.32 0.75 19.34
N GLN A 201 7.27 0.92 18.42
CA GLN A 201 7.25 0.24 17.13
C GLN A 201 8.05 -1.06 17.17
N PHE A 202 7.46 -2.15 16.69
CA PHE A 202 8.11 -3.45 16.54
C PHE A 202 8.08 -3.88 15.08
N ASP A 203 9.25 -3.97 14.46
CA ASP A 203 9.39 -4.33 13.05
C ASP A 203 9.69 -5.83 12.90
N PHE A 204 8.66 -6.63 12.56
CA PHE A 204 8.81 -8.07 12.39
C PHE A 204 9.72 -8.46 11.23
N HIS A 205 10.05 -7.54 10.31
CA HIS A 205 10.99 -7.85 9.24
C HIS A 205 12.45 -7.82 9.71
N LYS A 206 12.74 -7.11 10.81
CA LYS A 206 14.10 -6.91 11.35
C LYS A 206 14.42 -7.80 12.55
N ILE A 207 13.42 -8.44 13.13
CA ILE A 207 13.53 -9.35 14.29
C ILE A 207 13.65 -10.78 13.78
#